data_AF-A0A379VXL3-F1
#
_entry.id   AF-A0A379VXL3-F1
#
_cell.length_a   1.000
_cell.length_b   1.000
_cell.length_c   1.000
_cell.angle_alpha   90.00
_cell.angle_beta   90.00
_cell.angle_gamma   90.00
#
_symmetry.space_group_name_H-M   'P 1'
#
loop_
_entity.id
_entity.type
_entity.pdbx_description
1 polymer ?
#
loop_
_entity_poly.entity_id
_entity_poly.type
_entity_poly.pdbx_seq_one_letter_code
_entity_poly.pdbx_strand_id
1 'polypeptide(L)' 'MSEPKRLFFAIDLPDDARTQIIAWRAAHFASEDGRPVAAANLHLTLAFLGDVK' A
#
# COMPACT_ATOMS: atom_id res chain seq x y z
N MET A 1 1.22 24.41 18.14
CA MET A 1 1.94 24.07 16.88
C MET A 1 1.48 22.68 16.47
N SER A 2 1.23 22.44 15.18
CA SER A 2 0.82 21.12 14.70
C SER A 2 1.95 20.10 14.88
N GLU A 3 1.59 18.86 15.19
CA GLU A 3 2.53 17.75 15.23
C GLU A 3 3.00 17.41 13.80
N PRO A 4 4.27 17.00 13.62
CA PRO A 4 4.78 16.60 12.33
C PRO A 4 4.02 15.39 11.78
N LYS A 5 3.76 15.39 10.47
CA LYS A 5 3.08 14.31 9.77
C LYS A 5 4.08 13.53 8.93
N ARG A 6 3.97 12.20 8.94
CA ARG A 6 4.74 11.33 8.05
C ARG A 6 4.09 11.28 6.67
N LEU A 7 4.71 11.88 5.66
CA LEU A 7 4.10 12.10 4.35
C LEU A 7 4.81 11.35 3.22
N PHE A 8 4.04 11.03 2.19
CA PHE A 8 4.52 10.54 0.89
C PHE A 8 3.51 10.87 -0.20
N PHE A 9 3.97 10.91 -1.46
CA PHE A 9 3.13 10.95 -2.63
C PHE A 9 3.04 9.56 -3.26
N ALA A 10 1.86 9.20 -3.77
CA ALA A 10 1.65 7.90 -4.39
C ALA A 10 0.62 7.97 -5.53
N ILE A 11 0.69 6.98 -6.41
CA ILE A 11 -0.37 6.62 -7.35
C ILE A 11 -1.20 5.52 -6.70
N ASP A 12 -2.51 5.71 -6.67
CA ASP A 12 -3.46 4.70 -6.20
C ASP A 12 -3.83 3.73 -7.33
N LEU A 13 -4.33 2.56 -6.95
CA LEU A 13 -4.78 1.54 -7.89
C LEU A 13 -6.28 1.69 -8.18
N PRO A 14 -6.68 1.51 -9.46
CA PRO A 14 -8.07 1.22 -9.80
C PRO A 14 -8.62 0.03 -9.01
N ASP A 15 -9.91 0.04 -8.67
CA ASP A 15 -10.53 -0.98 -7.83
C ASP A 15 -10.52 -2.39 -8.45
N ASP A 16 -10.63 -2.47 -9.77
CA ASP A 16 -10.54 -3.72 -10.52
C ASP A 16 -9.13 -4.31 -10.44
N ALA A 17 -8.09 -3.48 -10.65
CA ALA A 17 -6.70 -3.89 -10.51
C ALA A 17 -6.38 -4.33 -9.07
N ARG A 18 -6.85 -3.59 -8.07
CA ARG A 18 -6.70 -3.95 -6.64
C ARG A 18 -7.30 -5.33 -6.35
N THR A 19 -8.50 -5.58 -6.86
CA THR A 19 -9.21 -6.86 -6.69
C THR A 19 -8.46 -8.02 -7.36
N GLN A 20 -7.97 -7.81 -8.58
CA GLN A 20 -7.19 -8.82 -9.30
C GLN A 20 -5.87 -9.15 -8.57
N ILE A 21 -5.17 -8.14 -8.06
CA ILE A 21 -3.90 -8.31 -7.33
C ILE A 21 -4.11 -9.12 -6.04
N ILE A 22 -5.14 -8.81 -5.25
CA ILE A 22 -5.37 -9.54 -3.98
C ILE A 22 -5.79 -10.99 -4.24
N ALA A 23 -6.58 -11.25 -5.29
CA ALA A 23 -6.99 -12.60 -5.67
C ALA A 23 -5.80 -13.41 -6.17
N TRP A 24 -4.98 -12.82 -7.06
CA TRP A 24 -3.75 -13.43 -7.52
C TRP A 24 -2.81 -13.75 -6.35
N ARG A 25 -2.58 -12.81 -5.44
CA ARG A 25 -1.73 -13.03 -4.27
C ARG A 25 -2.23 -14.18 -3.39
N ALA A 26 -3.53 -14.23 -3.09
CA ALA A 26 -4.11 -15.28 -2.26
C ALA A 26 -4.03 -16.67 -2.91
N ALA A 27 -4.03 -16.74 -4.24
CA ALA A 27 -3.90 -18.01 -4.96
C ALA A 27 -2.46 -18.55 -5.02
N HIS A 28 -1.44 -17.70 -4.79
CA HIS A 28 -0.03 -18.07 -5.03
C HIS A 28 0.87 -18.03 -3.79
N PHE A 29 0.41 -17.41 -2.69
CA PHE A 29 1.20 -17.29 -1.46
C PHE A 29 0.41 -17.78 -0.25
N ALA A 30 1.02 -18.68 0.52
CA ALA A 30 0.49 -19.16 1.79
C ALA A 30 0.63 -18.07 2.89
N SER A 31 -0.09 -18.25 4.00
CA SER A 31 -0.02 -17.32 5.13
C SER A 31 1.36 -17.25 5.79
N GLU A 32 2.14 -18.34 5.75
CA GLU A 32 3.52 -18.36 6.24
C GLU A 32 4.52 -17.63 5.33
N ASP A 33 4.18 -17.35 4.07
CA ASP A 33 5.10 -16.70 3.12
C ASP A 33 5.30 -15.20 3.43
N GLY A 34 4.45 -14.62 4.29
CA GLY A 34 4.64 -13.28 4.80
C GLY A 34 3.36 -12.59 5.25
N ARG A 35 3.48 -11.30 5.59
CA ARG A 35 2.35 -10.48 6.01
C ARG A 35 1.78 -9.69 4.81
N PRO A 36 0.57 -10.02 4.33
CA PRO A 36 -0.01 -9.31 3.20
C PRO A 36 -0.32 -7.85 3.55
N VAL A 37 0.05 -6.93 2.66
CA VAL A 37 -0.41 -5.54 2.72
C VAL A 37 -1.93 -5.51 2.53
N ALA A 38 -2.63 -4.76 3.39
CA ALA A 38 -4.07 -4.58 3.31
C ALA A 38 -4.48 -3.99 1.94
N ALA A 39 -5.62 -4.43 1.40
CA ALA A 39 -6.05 -4.04 0.06
C ALA A 39 -6.10 -2.52 -0.12
N ALA A 40 -6.68 -1.78 0.84
CA ALA A 40 -6.78 -0.32 0.83
C ALA A 40 -5.41 0.40 0.90
N ASN A 41 -4.35 -0.30 1.30
CA ASN A 41 -3.00 0.27 1.40
C ASN A 41 -2.12 -0.10 0.21
N LEU A 42 -2.64 -0.81 -0.80
CA LEU A 42 -1.89 -1.05 -2.04
C LEU A 42 -1.80 0.24 -2.85
N HIS A 43 -0.58 0.72 -3.08
CA HIS A 43 -0.27 1.93 -3.84
C HIS A 43 1.16 1.85 -4.40
N LEU A 44 1.49 2.72 -5.35
CA LEU A 44 2.85 2.90 -5.84
C LEU A 44 3.41 4.23 -5.31
N THR A 45 4.36 4.17 -4.39
CA THR A 45 5.01 5.35 -3.82
C THR A 45 5.88 6.06 -4.85
N LEU A 46 5.66 7.35 -5.05
CA LEU A 46 6.46 8.21 -5.92
C LEU A 46 7.62 8.86 -5.17
N ALA A 47 7.34 9.43 -3.99
CA ALA A 47 8.33 10.10 -3.15
C ALA A 47 7.93 10.02 -1.68
N PHE A 48 8.85 9.56 -0.83
CA PHE A 48 8.68 9.51 0.62
C PHE A 48 9.38 10.72 1.27
N LEU A 49 8.66 11.50 2.07
CA LEU A 49 9.14 12.75 2.65
C LEU A 49 9.56 12.63 4.11
N GLY A 50 9.26 11.50 4.76
CA GLY A 50 9.46 11.37 6.20
C GLY A 50 8.53 12.31 6.98
N ASP A 51 9.02 12.82 8.10
CA ASP A 51 8.27 13.71 8.99
C ASP A 51 8.35 15.16 8.51
N VAL A 52 7.20 15.72 8.13
CA VAL A 52 7.03 17.08 7.63
C VAL A 52 6.21 17.89 8.64
N LYS A 53 6.67 19.08 9.00
CA LYS A 53 6.01 19.97 9.96
C LYS A 53 4.91 20.82 9.33
#